data_AF-A4X2A6-F1
#
_entry.id   AF-A4X2A6-F1
#
_cell.length_a   1.000
_cell.length_b   1.000
_cell.length_c   1.000
_cell.angle_alpha   90.00
_cell.angle_beta   90.00
_cell.angle_gamma   90.00
#
_symmetry.space_group_name_H-M   'P 1'
#
loop_
_entity.id
_entity.type
_entity.pdbx_description
1 polymer ?
#
loop_
_entity_poly.entity_id
_entity_poly.type
_entity_poly.pdbx_seq_one_letter_code
_entity_poly.pdbx_strand_id
1 'polypeptide(L)'
;MAFVKPSANVSSEFLKGAEHLNDVAILFEPRSIRKGVPHRHNGVERIRDELKATVTFFRTMADLQDGKPSKVAKDMTITYAMVVGTLEPELPGTPSGGEDGNQVAGVLRKIPTSSGSGYVIRDLDDDVWDLVVSYFLRREAAVAEAVAEAPDFD
;
A
#
# COMPACT_ATOMS: atom_id res chain seq x y z
N MET A 1 7.77 -26.97 27.70
CA MET A 1 7.25 -25.74 27.06
C MET A 1 8.14 -25.42 25.88
N ALA A 2 7.65 -25.57 24.65
CA ALA A 2 8.42 -25.25 23.45
C ALA A 2 8.53 -23.72 23.32
N PHE A 3 9.76 -23.23 23.19
CA PHE A 3 10.04 -21.84 22.85
C PHE A 3 9.52 -21.60 21.43
N VAL A 4 8.35 -20.96 21.30
CA VAL A 4 7.84 -20.52 20.01
C VAL A 4 8.81 -19.44 19.52
N LYS A 5 9.61 -19.78 18.51
CA LYS A 5 10.47 -18.80 17.83
C LYS A 5 9.58 -17.64 17.37
N PRO A 6 9.85 -16.38 17.74
CA PRO A 6 9.21 -15.26 17.06
C PRO A 6 9.51 -15.45 15.58
N SER A 7 8.52 -15.24 14.72
CA SER A 7 8.62 -15.36 13.27
C SER A 7 9.72 -14.45 12.71
N ALA A 8 10.97 -14.92 12.80
CA ALA A 8 12.08 -14.44 12.02
C ALA A 8 11.84 -14.97 10.60
N ASN A 9 11.15 -14.18 9.77
CA ASN A 9 11.23 -14.14 8.30
C ASN A 9 10.01 -13.50 7.62
N VAL A 10 9.48 -12.39 8.14
CA VAL A 10 8.84 -11.39 7.28
C VAL A 10 9.30 -10.04 7.81
N SER A 11 10.32 -9.43 7.21
CA SER A 11 10.57 -8.00 7.43
C SER A 11 9.40 -7.27 6.77
N SER A 12 8.26 -7.20 7.46
CA SER A 12 7.12 -6.44 6.96
C SER A 12 7.54 -4.99 7.02
N GLU A 13 7.87 -4.43 5.86
CA GLU A 13 8.16 -3.02 5.75
C GLU A 13 6.91 -2.24 6.19
N PHE A 14 7.06 -1.29 7.11
CA PHE A 14 5.96 -0.42 7.50
C PHE A 14 5.95 0.82 6.60
N LEU A 15 4.77 1.29 6.22
CA LEU A 15 4.64 2.57 5.55
C LEU A 15 5.12 3.68 6.49
N LYS A 16 6.15 4.41 6.07
CA LYS A 16 6.69 5.56 6.81
C LYS A 16 6.20 6.85 6.17
N GLY A 17 5.02 7.32 6.56
CA GLY A 17 4.36 8.45 5.89
C GLY A 17 5.24 9.72 5.75
N ALA A 18 6.14 9.97 6.71
CA ALA A 18 7.05 11.11 6.68
C ALA A 18 8.07 11.07 5.53
N GLU A 19 8.50 9.88 5.09
CA GLU A 19 9.49 9.70 4.00
C GLU A 19 8.86 9.91 2.62
N HIS A 20 7.53 9.97 2.54
CA HIS A 20 6.75 9.93 1.29
C HIS A 20 5.85 11.17 1.09
N LEU A 21 6.07 12.24 1.86
CA LEU A 21 5.28 13.48 1.76
C LEU A 21 5.54 14.30 0.48
N ASN A 22 6.66 14.03 -0.17
CA ASN A 22 7.09 14.69 -1.40
C ASN A 22 7.01 13.77 -2.63
N ASP A 23 6.48 12.56 -2.45
CA ASP A 23 6.24 11.67 -3.59
C ASP A 23 5.17 12.29 -4.49
N VAL A 24 5.37 12.21 -5.81
CA VAL A 24 4.45 12.75 -6.82
C VAL A 24 3.20 11.89 -6.92
N ALA A 25 3.34 10.58 -6.77
CA ALA A 25 2.22 9.65 -6.71
C ALA A 25 2.60 8.38 -5.94
N ILE A 26 1.60 7.77 -5.31
CA ILE A 26 1.70 6.48 -4.65
C ILE A 26 0.50 5.65 -5.08
N LEU A 27 0.77 4.46 -5.61
CA LEU A 27 -0.24 3.46 -5.94
C LEU A 27 -0.31 2.42 -4.81
N PHE A 28 -1.48 2.26 -4.24
CA PHE A 28 -1.79 1.30 -3.19
C PHE A 28 -2.66 0.18 -3.76
N GLU A 29 -2.24 -1.05 -3.52
CA GLU A 29 -2.95 -2.26 -3.92
C GLU A 29 -3.25 -3.06 -2.64
N PRO A 30 -4.37 -2.77 -1.96
CA PRO A 30 -4.72 -3.39 -0.68
C PRO A 30 -5.00 -4.89 -0.87
N ARG A 31 -4.48 -5.72 0.04
CA ARG A 31 -4.52 -7.19 -0.06
C ARG A 31 -5.28 -7.84 1.09
N SER A 32 -5.02 -7.40 2.31
CA SER A 32 -5.69 -7.93 3.50
C SER A 32 -5.61 -6.95 4.66
N ILE A 33 -6.45 -7.16 5.68
CA ILE A 33 -6.42 -6.38 6.90
C ILE A 33 -6.49 -7.30 8.12
N ARG A 34 -5.69 -6.99 9.13
CA ARG A 34 -5.82 -7.57 10.46
C ARG A 34 -6.30 -6.50 11.42
N LYS A 35 -7.52 -6.69 11.93
CA LYS A 35 -8.14 -5.78 12.89
C LYS A 35 -7.63 -6.01 14.31
N GLY A 36 -7.65 -4.96 15.11
CA GLY A 36 -7.55 -5.11 16.57
C GLY A 36 -6.18 -5.59 17.07
N VAL A 37 -5.09 -5.29 16.37
CA VAL A 37 -3.74 -5.75 16.72
C VAL A 37 -3.23 -4.96 17.94
N PRO A 38 -2.91 -5.64 19.06
CA PRO A 38 -2.27 -4.99 20.20
C PRO A 38 -0.86 -4.53 19.83
N HIS A 39 -0.55 -3.29 20.17
CA HIS A 39 0.73 -2.67 19.90
C HIS A 39 1.15 -1.79 21.07
N ARG A 40 2.40 -1.96 21.51
CA ARG A 40 2.97 -1.17 22.61
C ARG A 40 3.97 -0.15 22.04
N HIS A 41 3.75 1.12 22.34
CA HIS A 41 4.66 2.20 21.96
C HIS A 41 4.85 3.17 23.12
N ASN A 42 6.11 3.46 23.45
CA ASN A 42 6.49 4.33 24.57
C ASN A 42 5.79 3.95 25.89
N GLY A 43 5.68 2.65 26.17
CA GLY A 43 5.04 2.13 27.37
C GLY A 43 3.52 2.09 27.34
N VAL A 44 2.87 2.72 26.36
CA VAL A 44 1.41 2.75 26.19
C VAL A 44 0.97 1.61 25.27
N GLU A 45 0.04 0.80 25.74
CA GLU A 45 -0.62 -0.21 24.91
C GLU A 45 -1.79 0.43 24.16
N ARG A 46 -1.82 0.21 22.84
CA ARG A 46 -2.87 0.67 21.95
C ARG A 46 -3.26 -0.46 21.03
N ILE A 47 -4.49 -0.41 20.56
CA ILE A 47 -5.00 -1.31 19.52
C ILE A 47 -4.95 -0.55 18.19
N ARG A 48 -4.52 -1.22 17.12
CA ARG A 48 -4.53 -0.66 15.77
C ARG A 48 -4.90 -1.72 14.75
N ASP A 49 -5.34 -1.27 13.60
CA ASP A 49 -5.52 -2.12 12.43
C ASP A 49 -4.24 -2.12 11.60
N GLU A 50 -3.93 -3.28 11.01
CA GLU A 50 -2.77 -3.46 10.15
C GLU A 50 -3.25 -3.94 8.78
N LEU A 51 -3.17 -3.05 7.79
CA LEU A 51 -3.51 -3.36 6.40
C LEU A 51 -2.24 -3.73 5.63
N LYS A 52 -2.31 -4.79 4.83
CA LYS A 52 -1.26 -5.23 3.92
C LYS A 52 -1.57 -4.76 2.52
N ALA A 53 -0.60 -4.16 1.86
CA ALA A 53 -0.73 -3.72 0.47
C ALA A 53 0.58 -3.92 -0.29
N THR A 54 0.49 -4.06 -1.61
CA THR A 54 1.62 -3.70 -2.47
C THR A 54 1.56 -2.19 -2.68
N VAL A 55 2.67 -1.51 -2.42
CA VAL A 55 2.75 -0.05 -2.52
C VAL A 55 3.84 0.34 -3.48
N THR A 56 3.48 1.09 -4.51
CA THR A 56 4.40 1.57 -5.54
C THR A 56 4.55 3.07 -5.42
N PHE A 57 5.79 3.55 -5.30
CA PHE A 57 6.13 4.94 -5.03
C PHE A 57 6.77 5.59 -6.26
N PHE A 58 6.28 6.77 -6.63
CA PHE A 58 6.86 7.63 -7.67
C PHE A 58 7.34 8.91 -7.01
N ARG A 59 8.66 9.05 -6.84
CA ARG A 59 9.25 10.21 -6.17
C ARG A 59 9.26 11.44 -7.06
N THR A 60 9.38 11.23 -8.36
CA THR A 60 9.45 12.30 -9.35
C THR A 60 8.47 12.08 -10.49
N MET A 61 8.15 13.15 -11.23
CA MET A 61 7.34 13.04 -12.45
C MET A 61 8.05 12.21 -13.52
N ALA A 62 9.39 12.26 -13.56
CA ALA A 62 10.18 11.45 -14.49
C ALA A 62 10.02 9.95 -14.19
N ASP A 63 10.06 9.54 -12.92
CA ASP A 63 9.83 8.14 -12.51
C ASP A 63 8.48 7.64 -13.04
N LEU A 64 7.47 8.50 -12.96
CA LEU A 64 6.11 8.17 -13.36
C LEU A 64 5.95 8.10 -14.88
N GLN A 65 6.46 9.11 -15.61
CA GLN A 65 6.42 9.18 -17.07
C GLN A 65 7.19 8.03 -17.73
N ASP A 66 8.36 7.70 -17.19
CA ASP A 66 9.19 6.59 -17.68
C ASP A 66 8.63 5.21 -17.27
N GLY A 67 7.63 5.17 -16.39
CA GLY A 67 7.09 3.93 -15.82
C GLY A 67 8.09 3.18 -14.95
N LYS A 68 9.03 3.90 -14.32
CA LYS A 68 10.11 3.37 -13.47
C LYS A 68 9.90 3.83 -12.03
N PRO A 69 9.07 3.13 -11.24
CA PRO A 69 8.81 3.55 -9.87
C PRO A 69 10.11 3.58 -9.06
N SER A 70 10.22 4.58 -8.19
CA SER A 70 11.34 4.72 -7.27
C SER A 70 11.45 3.54 -6.31
N LYS A 71 10.32 2.91 -5.98
CA LYS A 71 10.24 1.72 -5.14
C LYS A 71 8.92 0.98 -5.34
N VAL A 72 8.98 -0.35 -5.30
CA VAL A 72 7.81 -1.23 -5.15
C VAL A 72 7.99 -2.05 -3.89
N ALA A 73 7.14 -1.83 -2.89
CA ALA A 73 7.14 -2.56 -1.63
C ALA A 73 5.98 -3.56 -1.60
N LYS A 74 6.30 -4.85 -1.72
CA LYS A 74 5.32 -5.93 -1.57
C LYS A 74 5.04 -6.19 -0.08
N ASP A 75 3.79 -6.49 0.26
CA ASP A 75 3.35 -6.80 1.63
C ASP A 75 3.68 -5.75 2.70
N MET A 76 3.71 -4.48 2.29
CA MET A 76 3.91 -3.34 3.19
C MET A 76 2.77 -3.25 4.20
N THR A 77 3.10 -3.10 5.48
CA THR A 77 2.14 -2.89 6.56
C THR A 77 1.80 -1.41 6.71
N ILE A 78 0.53 -1.08 6.58
CA ILE A 78 -0.06 0.24 6.75
C ILE A 78 -0.83 0.26 8.07
N THR A 79 -0.52 1.22 8.93
CA THR A 79 -1.10 1.31 10.30
C THR A 79 -1.73 2.66 10.61
N TYR A 80 -1.66 3.63 9.69
CA TYR A 80 -2.26 4.93 9.89
C TYR A 80 -3.76 4.84 9.70
N ALA A 81 -4.52 5.03 10.79
CA ALA A 81 -5.96 4.77 10.83
C ALA A 81 -6.76 5.39 9.67
N MET A 82 -6.44 6.61 9.25
CA MET A 82 -7.14 7.27 8.14
C MET A 82 -6.75 6.69 6.77
N VAL A 83 -5.48 6.33 6.57
CA VAL A 83 -5.05 5.63 5.36
C VAL A 83 -5.71 4.24 5.31
N VAL A 84 -5.73 3.52 6.43
CA VAL A 84 -6.41 2.23 6.54
C VAL A 84 -7.91 2.39 6.24
N GLY A 85 -8.57 3.42 6.79
CA GLY A 85 -9.99 3.67 6.54
C GLY A 85 -10.31 4.01 5.08
N THR A 86 -9.37 4.60 4.33
CA THR A 86 -9.50 4.80 2.88
C THR A 86 -9.30 3.51 2.08
N LEU A 87 -8.35 2.65 2.50
CA LEU A 87 -7.97 1.46 1.73
C LEU A 87 -8.79 0.21 2.04
N GLU A 88 -9.34 0.11 3.25
CA GLU A 88 -10.12 -1.04 3.69
C GLU A 88 -11.37 -1.32 2.83
N PRO A 89 -12.18 -0.31 2.46
CA PRO A 89 -13.31 -0.53 1.56
C PRO A 89 -12.91 -1.05 0.19
N GLU A 90 -11.64 -0.88 -0.21
CA GLU A 90 -11.11 -1.28 -1.52
C GLU A 90 -10.47 -2.67 -1.50
N LEU A 91 -10.54 -3.38 -0.37
CA LEU A 91 -10.00 -4.73 -0.24
C LEU A 91 -10.78 -5.76 -1.09
N PRO A 92 -10.12 -6.84 -1.52
CA PRO A 92 -10.79 -8.00 -2.11
C PRO A 92 -11.92 -8.54 -1.21
N GLY A 93 -13.06 -8.88 -1.80
CA GLY A 93 -14.25 -9.41 -1.14
C GLY A 93 -15.13 -8.35 -0.45
N THR A 94 -14.84 -7.07 -0.59
CA THR A 94 -15.66 -5.97 -0.06
C THR A 94 -16.58 -5.39 -1.15
N PRO A 95 -17.66 -4.66 -0.79
CA PRO A 95 -18.58 -4.09 -1.78
C PRO A 95 -17.95 -3.12 -2.78
N SER A 96 -16.95 -2.32 -2.36
CA SER A 96 -16.25 -1.42 -3.28
C SER A 96 -15.15 -2.17 -4.03
N GLY A 97 -14.29 -2.90 -3.30
CA GLY A 97 -13.14 -3.61 -3.88
C GLY A 97 -13.46 -4.79 -4.81
N GLY A 98 -14.69 -5.32 -4.82
CA GLY A 98 -15.05 -6.43 -5.70
C GLY A 98 -14.28 -7.73 -5.38
N GLU A 99 -14.12 -8.62 -6.36
CA GLU A 99 -13.45 -9.91 -6.15
C GLU A 99 -11.94 -9.77 -5.93
N ASP A 100 -11.28 -8.90 -6.70
CA ASP A 100 -9.82 -8.79 -6.76
C ASP A 100 -9.24 -7.60 -5.97
N GLY A 101 -10.09 -6.73 -5.42
CA GLY A 101 -9.70 -5.46 -4.80
C GLY A 101 -9.54 -4.34 -5.83
N ASN A 102 -9.73 -3.10 -5.38
CA ASN A 102 -9.47 -1.92 -6.18
C ASN A 102 -8.13 -1.29 -5.79
N GLN A 103 -7.46 -0.70 -6.79
CA GLN A 103 -6.26 0.08 -6.55
C GLN A 103 -6.64 1.51 -6.20
N VAL A 104 -5.87 2.13 -5.32
CA VAL A 104 -6.03 3.53 -4.92
C VAL A 104 -4.74 4.26 -5.24
N ALA A 105 -4.80 5.35 -5.99
CA ALA A 105 -3.66 6.22 -6.24
C ALA A 105 -3.84 7.59 -5.57
N GLY A 106 -2.76 8.16 -5.06
CA GLY A 106 -2.80 9.44 -4.36
C GLY A 106 -1.45 9.90 -3.84
N VAL A 107 -1.43 11.07 -3.20
CA VAL A 107 -0.28 11.55 -2.43
C VAL A 107 -0.57 11.46 -0.94
N LEU A 108 0.45 11.17 -0.14
CA LEU A 108 0.32 11.20 1.32
C LEU A 108 0.45 12.63 1.82
N ARG A 109 -0.53 13.07 2.61
CA ARG A 109 -0.47 14.35 3.32
C ARG A 109 -0.56 14.13 4.81
N LYS A 110 0.33 14.81 5.54
CA LYS A 110 0.28 14.87 6.99
C LYS A 110 -0.85 15.81 7.41
N ILE A 111 -1.70 15.38 8.34
CA ILE A 111 -2.75 16.21 8.92
C ILE A 111 -2.66 16.22 10.45
N PRO A 112 -3.06 17.32 11.11
CA PRO A 112 -3.18 17.34 12.57
C PRO A 112 -4.34 16.44 13.02
N THR A 113 -4.17 15.80 14.18
CA THR A 113 -5.22 15.01 14.86
C THR A 113 -5.26 15.37 16.34
N SER A 114 -6.33 15.00 17.04
CA SER A 114 -6.48 15.22 18.49
C SER A 114 -5.35 14.59 19.34
N SER A 115 -4.65 13.61 18.78
CA SER A 115 -3.55 12.88 19.44
C SER A 115 -2.19 13.12 18.76
N GLY A 116 -2.04 14.19 17.97
CA GLY A 116 -0.78 14.54 17.29
C GLY A 116 -0.98 14.76 15.80
N SER A 117 -0.43 13.86 14.98
CA SER A 117 -0.54 13.95 13.52
C SER A 117 -0.81 12.58 12.91
N GLY A 118 -1.63 12.56 11.86
CA GLY A 118 -1.87 11.38 11.03
C GLY A 118 -1.53 11.66 9.57
N TYR A 119 -1.81 10.67 8.72
CA TYR A 119 -1.63 10.78 7.27
C TYR A 119 -2.95 10.43 6.59
N VAL A 120 -3.23 11.11 5.48
CA VAL A 120 -4.36 10.83 4.59
C VAL A 120 -3.85 10.69 3.16
N ILE A 121 -4.59 9.93 2.37
CA ILE A 121 -4.43 9.91 0.91
C ILE A 121 -5.21 11.11 0.37
N ARG A 122 -4.58 11.87 -0.52
CA ARG A 122 -5.23 12.91 -1.31
C ARG A 122 -5.17 12.55 -2.77
N ASP A 123 -6.21 12.94 -3.48
CA ASP A 123 -6.36 12.68 -4.90
C ASP A 123 -5.20 13.32 -5.68
N LEU A 124 -4.90 12.69 -6.82
CA LEU A 124 -3.93 13.20 -7.78
C LEU A 124 -4.64 14.18 -8.72
N ASP A 125 -3.87 15.07 -9.34
CA ASP A 125 -4.34 15.80 -10.51
C ASP A 125 -4.60 14.78 -11.65
N ASP A 126 -5.58 15.07 -12.52
CA ASP A 126 -6.09 14.13 -13.54
C ASP A 126 -4.98 13.58 -14.45
N ASP A 127 -4.02 14.42 -14.83
CA ASP A 127 -2.88 14.03 -15.67
C ASP A 127 -1.93 13.05 -14.96
N VAL A 128 -1.70 13.24 -13.66
CA VAL A 128 -0.89 12.34 -12.85
C VAL A 128 -1.62 11.02 -12.61
N TRP A 129 -2.94 11.09 -12.38
CA TRP A 129 -3.79 9.91 -12.25
C TRP A 129 -3.71 9.02 -13.50
N ASP A 130 -3.88 9.59 -14.69
CA ASP A 130 -3.83 8.87 -15.96
C ASP A 130 -2.49 8.16 -16.18
N LEU A 131 -1.38 8.78 -15.76
CA LEU A 131 -0.06 8.16 -15.83
C LEU A 131 0.08 6.98 -14.88
N VAL A 132 -0.46 7.06 -13.66
CA VAL A 132 -0.44 5.96 -12.69
C VAL A 132 -1.30 4.78 -13.19
N VAL A 133 -2.48 5.07 -13.73
CA VAL A 133 -3.34 4.05 -14.36
C VAL A 133 -2.63 3.39 -15.53
N SER A 134 -2.01 4.18 -16.41
CA SER A 134 -1.25 3.67 -17.55
C SER A 134 -0.05 2.81 -17.13
N TYR A 135 0.61 3.14 -16.02
CA TYR A 135 1.64 2.29 -15.43
C TYR A 135 1.05 0.96 -14.96
N PHE A 136 -0.05 0.98 -14.20
CA PHE A 136 -0.69 -0.22 -13.67
C PHE A 136 -1.12 -1.18 -14.79
N LEU A 137 -1.83 -0.67 -15.80
CA LEU A 137 -2.32 -1.49 -16.92
C LEU A 137 -1.18 -2.15 -17.70
N ARG A 138 -0.08 -1.42 -17.95
CA ARG A 138 1.11 -1.99 -18.62
C ARG A 138 1.76 -3.08 -17.78
N ARG A 139 1.83 -2.89 -16.45
CA ARG A 139 2.38 -3.88 -15.53
C ARG A 139 1.54 -5.15 -15.52
N GLU A 140 0.21 -5.03 -15.43
CA GLU A 140 -0.69 -6.19 -15.43
C GLU A 140 -0.65 -6.94 -16.77
N ALA A 141 -0.58 -6.22 -17.89
CA ALA A 141 -0.41 -6.83 -19.21
C ALA A 141 0.90 -7.64 -19.30
N ALA A 142 2.01 -7.08 -18.81
CA ALA A 142 3.29 -7.78 -18.79
C ALA A 142 3.29 -9.00 -17.87
N VAL A 143 2.57 -8.94 -16.74
CA VAL A 143 2.39 -10.11 -15.85
C VAL A 143 1.56 -11.18 -16.55
N ALA A 144 0.47 -10.81 -17.23
CA ALA A 144 -0.38 -11.76 -17.95
C ALA A 144 0.38 -12.45 -19.09
N GLU A 145 1.20 -11.72 -19.84
CA GLU A 145 2.07 -12.28 -20.88
C GLU A 145 3.10 -13.25 -20.28
N ALA A 146 3.78 -12.86 -19.19
CA ALA A 146 4.73 -13.73 -18.52
C ALA A 146 4.10 -15.01 -17.93
N VAL A 147 2.84 -14.94 -17.49
CA VAL A 147 2.08 -16.12 -17.03
C VAL A 147 1.71 -17.02 -18.20
N ALA A 148 1.33 -16.46 -19.35
CA ALA A 148 1.00 -17.22 -20.55
C ALA A 148 2.22 -17.92 -21.18
N GLU A 149 3.41 -17.32 -21.06
CA GLU A 149 4.67 -17.90 -21.53
C GLU A 149 5.30 -18.91 -20.54
N ALA A 150 4.76 -19.03 -19.32
CA ALA A 150 5.28 -19.96 -18.34
C ALA A 150 5.08 -21.41 -18.84
N PRO A 151 6.13 -22.25 -18.89
CA PRO A 151 6.00 -23.64 -19.31
C PRO A 151 5.06 -24.38 -18.35
N ASP A 152 4.09 -25.10 -18.93
CA ASP A 152 3.21 -25.99 -18.17
C ASP A 152 4.06 -27.15 -17.65
N PHE A 153 4.16 -27.28 -16.33
CA PHE A 153 4.85 -28.40 -15.69
C PHE A 153 3.83 -29.48 -15.39
N ASP A 154 3.42 -30.21 -16.44
CA ASP A 154 2.81 -31.54 -16.32
C ASP A 154 3.86 -32.60 -15.94
#